data_AF-A0A3E0D8R5-F1
#
_entry.id   AF-A0A3E0D8R5-F1
#
_cell.length_a   1.000
_cell.length_b   1.000
_cell.length_c   1.000
_cell.angle_alpha   90.00
_cell.angle_beta   90.00
_cell.angle_gamma   90.00
#
_symmetry.space_group_name_H-M   'P 1'
#
loop_
_entity.id
_entity.type
_entity.pdbx_description
1 polymer ?
#
loop_
_entity_poly.entity_id
_entity_poly.type
_entity_poly.pdbx_seq_one_letter_code
_entity_poly.pdbx_strand_id
1 'polypeptide(L)'
;MLQFFALETFKEISFDYKLRLRYAISNYGRLVSYTDEPKNGRLVKGSILDGYRVFRFKIRDADNNIKNKQYFFYRLVANYFIPKTSDT
;
A
#
# COMPACT_ATOMS: atom_id res chain seq x y z
N MET A 1 -1.89 17.60 -8.21
CA MET A 1 -2.98 17.26 -7.26
C MET A 1 -3.57 15.92 -7.69
N LEU A 2 -3.77 14.98 -6.77
CA LEU A 2 -4.31 13.66 -7.11
C LEU A 2 -5.82 13.78 -7.43
N GLN A 3 -6.26 13.29 -8.59
CA GLN A 3 -7.68 13.24 -8.90
C GLN A 3 -8.31 11.99 -8.24
N PHE A 4 -9.27 12.24 -7.35
CA PHE A 4 -10.08 11.23 -6.68
C PHE A 4 -11.33 10.97 -7.51
N PHE A 5 -11.70 9.70 -7.67
CA PHE A 5 -13.01 9.37 -8.22
C PHE A 5 -14.07 9.42 -7.12
N ALA A 6 -15.32 9.74 -7.46
CA ALA A 6 -16.39 9.95 -6.48
C ALA A 6 -16.66 8.73 -5.57
N LEU A 7 -16.50 7.51 -6.09
CA LEU A 7 -16.70 6.25 -5.36
C LEU A 7 -15.38 5.61 -4.89
N GLU A 8 -14.26 6.34 -5.02
CA GLU A 8 -12.96 5.86 -4.59
C GLU A 8 -12.74 6.21 -3.12
N THR A 9 -12.52 5.17 -2.31
CA THR A 9 -12.23 5.31 -0.88
C THR A 9 -10.82 4.81 -0.61
N PHE A 10 -10.06 5.57 0.19
CA PHE A 10 -8.69 5.25 0.55
C PHE A 10 -8.64 4.80 2.02
N LYS A 11 -7.89 3.72 2.28
CA LYS A 11 -7.56 3.26 3.63
C LYS A 11 -6.06 3.30 3.82
N GLU A 12 -5.61 3.85 4.95
CA GLU A 12 -4.21 3.85 5.33
C GLU A 12 -3.73 2.42 5.60
N ILE A 13 -2.55 2.11 5.08
CA ILE A 13 -1.89 0.82 5.28
C ILE A 13 -0.99 0.94 6.51
N SER A 14 -1.29 0.13 7.53
CA SER A 14 -0.35 -0.12 8.61
C SER A 14 0.68 -1.15 8.15
N PHE A 15 1.96 -0.78 8.21
CA PHE A 15 3.06 -1.73 8.03
C PHE A 15 3.73 -1.95 9.38
N ASP A 16 4.12 -3.19 9.66
CA ASP A 16 4.94 -3.54 10.84
C ASP A 16 6.38 -3.00 10.75
N TYR A 17 6.68 -2.19 9.73
CA TYR A 17 8.01 -1.67 9.43
C TYR A 17 7.99 -0.13 9.42
N LYS A 18 9.05 0.46 9.96
CA LYS A 18 9.23 1.92 9.94
C LYS A 18 9.58 2.41 8.53
N LEU A 19 8.57 2.83 7.79
CA LEU A 19 8.74 3.48 6.49
C LEU A 19 8.86 5.00 6.64
N ARG A 20 9.50 5.66 5.68
CA ARG A 20 9.67 7.13 5.66
C ARG A 20 8.38 7.88 5.32
N LEU A 21 7.48 7.23 4.60
CA LEU A 21 6.22 7.78 4.14
C LEU A 21 5.09 6.89 4.62
N ARG A 22 3.91 7.48 4.74
CA ARG A 22 2.65 6.77 4.95
C ARG A 22 2.08 6.37 3.59
N TYR A 23 1.33 5.28 3.55
CA TYR A 23 0.74 4.80 2.32
C TYR A 23 -0.72 4.46 2.52
N ALA A 24 -1.54 4.73 1.51
CA ALA A 24 -2.95 4.36 1.49
C ALA A 24 -3.29 3.64 0.19
N ILE A 25 -4.13 2.62 0.28
CA ILE A 25 -4.64 1.86 -0.86
C ILE A 25 -6.10 2.24 -1.07
N SER A 26 -6.51 2.46 -2.32
CA SER A 26 -7.92 2.61 -2.64
C SER A 26 -8.62 1.29 -2.90
N ASN A 27 -9.95 1.28 -2.78
CA ASN A 27 -10.78 0.15 -3.21
C ASN A 27 -10.60 -0.20 -4.71
N TYR A 28 -10.05 0.72 -5.52
CA TYR A 28 -9.74 0.49 -6.94
C TYR A 28 -8.30 -0.03 -7.15
N GLY A 29 -7.56 -0.29 -6.07
CA GLY A 29 -6.17 -0.73 -6.14
C GLY A 29 -5.20 0.37 -6.56
N ARG A 30 -5.49 1.64 -6.24
CA ARG A 30 -4.52 2.75 -6.41
C ARG A 30 -3.78 2.98 -5.11
N LEU A 31 -2.45 2.87 -5.14
CA LEU A 31 -1.60 3.12 -3.99
C LEU A 31 -1.12 4.58 -4.00
N VAL A 32 -1.19 5.26 -2.87
CA VAL A 32 -0.73 6.65 -2.70
C VAL A 32 0.26 6.70 -1.55
N SER A 33 1.39 7.37 -1.76
CA SER A 33 2.36 7.70 -0.72
C SER A 33 2.21 9.16 -0.29
N TYR A 34 2.18 9.43 1.02
CA TYR A 34 2.00 10.77 1.57
C TYR A 34 2.76 10.95 2.90
N THR A 35 2.93 12.20 3.33
CA THR A 35 3.49 12.56 4.65
C THR A 35 2.36 12.85 5.62
N ASP A 36 1.53 13.85 5.28
CA ASP A 36 0.50 14.38 6.17
C ASP A 36 -0.89 13.88 5.73
N GLU A 37 -1.30 14.24 4.51
CA GLU A 37 -2.61 13.87 3.96
C GLU A 37 -2.51 13.13 2.61
N PRO A 38 -3.34 12.08 2.38
CA PRO A 38 -3.38 11.36 1.11
C PRO A 38 -3.64 12.25 -0.12
N LYS A 39 -4.39 13.35 0.05
CA LYS A 39 -4.72 14.30 -1.04
C LYS A 39 -3.51 14.99 -1.63
N ASN A 40 -2.49 15.22 -0.81
CA ASN A 40 -1.22 15.85 -1.18
C ASN A 40 -0.16 14.80 -1.57
N GLY A 41 -0.52 13.51 -1.50
CA GLY A 41 0.35 12.41 -1.84
C GLY A 41 0.58 12.22 -3.33
N ARG A 42 1.42 11.23 -3.65
CA ARG A 42 1.75 10.81 -5.01
C ARG A 42 1.25 9.40 -5.27
N LEU A 43 0.71 9.18 -6.47
CA LEU A 43 0.35 7.84 -6.93
C LEU A 43 1.61 6.98 -7.10
N VAL A 44 1.63 5.84 -6.43
CA VAL A 44 2.67 4.82 -6.56
C VAL A 44 2.23 3.82 -7.62
N LYS A 45 2.89 3.82 -8.78
CA LYS A 45 2.58 2.89 -9.88
C LYS A 45 2.86 1.43 -9.51
N GLY A 46 3.82 1.20 -8.60
CA GLY A 46 4.32 -0.14 -8.29
C GLY A 46 5.13 -0.73 -9.45
N SER A 47 5.40 -2.02 -9.37
CA SER A 47 6.00 -2.81 -10.45
C SER A 47 5.07 -3.96 -10.82
N ILE A 48 5.35 -4.63 -11.93
CA ILE A 48 4.66 -5.86 -12.31
C ILE A 48 5.54 -7.05 -11.88
N LEU A 49 4.93 -8.06 -11.29
CA LEU A 49 5.52 -9.37 -11.00
C LEU A 49 4.51 -10.43 -11.40
N ASP A 50 4.88 -11.33 -12.30
CA ASP A 50 4.02 -12.41 -12.82
C ASP A 50 2.64 -11.91 -13.29
N GLY A 51 2.60 -10.73 -13.93
CA GLY A 51 1.36 -10.10 -14.39
C GLY A 51 0.59 -9.30 -13.33
N TYR A 52 1.00 -9.36 -12.05
CA TYR A 52 0.33 -8.66 -10.95
C TYR A 52 1.07 -7.39 -10.50
N ARG A 53 0.30 -6.37 -10.10
CA ARG A 53 0.86 -5.14 -9.52
C ARG A 53 1.35 -5.40 -8.10
N VAL A 54 2.62 -5.04 -7.85
CA VAL A 54 3.30 -5.19 -6.57
C VAL A 54 3.92 -3.87 -6.11
N PHE A 55 3.83 -3.63 -4.80
CA PHE A 55 4.58 -2.59 -4.11
C PHE A 55 5.81 -3.22 -3.49
N ARG A 56 6.99 -2.88 -4.02
CA ARG A 56 8.28 -3.39 -3.53
C ARG A 56 9.00 -2.29 -2.78
N PHE A 57 9.53 -2.61 -1.60
CA PHE A 57 10.33 -1.70 -0.81
C PHE A 57 11.42 -2.43 -0.05
N LYS A 58 12.46 -1.69 0.33
CA LYS A 58 13.59 -2.19 1.10
C LYS A 58 13.43 -1.78 2.55
N ILE A 59 13.61 -2.73 3.45
CA ILE A 59 13.72 -2.48 4.89
C ILE A 59 15.11 -2.87 5.35
N ARG A 60 15.60 -2.18 6.38
CA ARG A 60 16.78 -2.62 7.13
C ARG A 60 16.30 -3.36 8.37
N ASP A 61 16.89 -4.52 8.64
CA ASP A 61 16.66 -5.20 9.90
C ASP A 61 17.58 -4.65 11.01
N ALA A 62 17.45 -5.22 12.22
CA ALA A 62 18.25 -4.84 13.38
C ALA A 62 19.76 -5.04 13.17
N ASP A 63 20.14 -6.02 12.34
CA ASP A 63 21.53 -6.35 12.01
C ASP A 63 22.05 -5.56 10.80
N ASN A 64 21.35 -4.49 10.41
CA ASN A 64 21.67 -3.60 9.29
C ASN A 64 21.69 -4.28 7.90
N ASN A 65 21.10 -5.46 7.78
CA ASN A 65 20.94 -6.15 6.50
C ASN A 65 19.73 -5.61 5.73
N ILE A 66 19.88 -5.48 4.41
CA ILE A 66 18.82 -5.01 3.52
C ILE A 66 17.93 -6.18 3.11
N LYS A 67 16.66 -6.15 3.52
CA LYS A 67 15.64 -7.13 3.09
C LYS A 67 14.68 -6.49 2.10
N ASN A 68 14.44 -7.17 0.99
CA ASN A 68 13.43 -6.78 0.01
C ASN A 68 12.06 -7.32 0.47
N LYS A 69 11.09 -6.43 0.63
CA LYS A 69 9.69 -6.80 0.93
C LYS A 69 8.81 -6.41 -0.26
N GLN A 70 7.73 -7.16 -0.41
CA GLN A 70 6.76 -6.92 -1.46
C GLN A 70 5.33 -7.17 -0.97
N TYR A 71 4.42 -6.33 -1.42
CA TYR A 71 2.99 -6.50 -1.21
C TYR A 71 2.27 -6.45 -2.54
N PHE A 72 1.42 -7.44 -2.77
CA PHE A 72 0.55 -7.43 -3.93
C PHE A 72 -0.63 -6.49 -3.71
N PHE A 73 -0.96 -5.69 -4.71
CA PHE A 73 -2.03 -4.70 -4.61
C PHE A 73 -3.38 -5.37 -4.34
N TYR A 74 -3.67 -6.50 -5.01
CA TYR A 74 -4.92 -7.23 -4.80
C TYR A 74 -5.06 -7.75 -3.35
N ARG A 75 -3.96 -8.21 -2.74
CA ARG A 75 -3.97 -8.65 -1.32
C ARG A 75 -4.20 -7.47 -0.38
N LEU A 76 -3.59 -6.32 -0.66
CA LEU A 76 -3.84 -5.10 0.11
C LEU A 76 -5.32 -4.70 0.01
N VAL A 77 -5.88 -4.64 -1.20
CA VAL A 77 -7.31 -4.33 -1.36
C VAL A 77 -8.18 -5.31 -0.60
N ALA A 78 -7.93 -6.62 -0.73
CA ALA A 78 -8.70 -7.64 -0.02
C ALA A 78 -8.63 -7.44 1.51
N ASN A 79 -7.42 -7.29 2.07
CA ASN A 79 -7.23 -7.16 3.51
C ASN A 79 -7.88 -5.91 4.12
N TYR A 80 -7.95 -4.81 3.37
CA TYR A 80 -8.47 -3.55 3.88
C TYR A 80 -9.96 -3.31 3.56
N PHE A 81 -10.50 -3.88 2.48
CA PHE A 81 -11.87 -3.60 2.03
C PHE A 81 -12.82 -4.79 2.12
N ILE A 82 -12.32 -6.01 2.25
CA ILE A 82 -13.16 -7.21 2.38
C ILE A 82 -13.18 -7.62 3.85
N PRO A 83 -14.37 -7.71 4.49
CA PRO A 83 -14.46 -8.20 5.86
C PRO A 83 -13.99 -9.65 5.92
N LYS A 84 -13.25 -10.01 6.97
CA LYS A 84 -12.84 -11.39 7.18
C LYS A 84 -14.08 -12.25 7.42
N THR A 85 -14.22 -13.33 6.66
CA THR A 85 -15.38 -14.23 6.72
C THR A 85 -15.28 -15.25 7.87
N SER A 86 -14.14 -15.35 8.56
CA SER A 86 -13.94 -16.30 9.65
C SER A 86 -13.01 -15.73 10.71
N ASP A 87 -13.58 -15.45 11.87
CA ASP A 87 -12.90 -15.39 13.17
C ASP A 87 -13.39 -16.66 13.89
N THR A 88 -12.61 -17.73 13.81
CA THR A 88 -12.80 -18.94 14.63
C THR A 88 -11.47 -19.36 15.22
#